data_AF-A0A843KAD8-F1
#
_entry.id   AF-A0A843KAD8-F1
#
_cell.length_a   1.000
_cell.length_b   1.000
_cell.length_c   1.000
_cell.angle_alpha   90.00
_cell.angle_beta   90.00
_cell.angle_gamma   90.00
#
_symmetry.space_group_name_H-M   'P 1'
#
loop_
_entity.id
_entity.type
_entity.pdbx_description
1 polymer ?
#
loop_
_entity_poly.entity_id
_entity_poly.type
_entity_poly.pdbx_seq_one_letter_code
_entity_poly.pdbx_strand_id
1 'polypeptide(L)'
;MPIDSTSLYPVIYLIGFAALHSFLASLPAKRLAKAYFGSKVDPWYPVFFSAVAAITILPLAVILFFFPGQLIYILPSPWIWLAFAAQIVVGLASLRAFLDAPHRFLIRAQLGEGHSSGEFALGIRGIYCWIRDPFLLSGFLLIWLTPFMTENLLLVYLLTTAYLFMGSVHWESRLIKQFGQEYINYQKEVRRMIPTLKKRWKGCKSLDR
;
A
#
# COMPACT_ATOMS: atom_id res chain seq x y z
N MET A 1 -2.62 29.44 -5.47
CA MET A 1 -1.62 29.41 -6.56
C MET A 1 -2.33 28.93 -7.81
N PRO A 2 -2.30 29.66 -8.93
CA PRO A 2 -2.96 29.20 -10.15
C PRO A 2 -2.26 27.92 -10.64
N ILE A 3 -3.04 26.88 -10.94
CA ILE A 3 -2.53 25.64 -11.56
C ILE A 3 -2.06 26.03 -12.96
N ASP A 4 -0.75 25.99 -13.19
CA ASP A 4 -0.19 26.20 -14.51
C ASP A 4 -0.32 24.93 -15.36
N SER A 5 -0.07 25.03 -16.67
CA SER A 5 -0.17 23.88 -17.56
C SER A 5 0.81 22.75 -17.18
N THR A 6 1.94 23.08 -16.54
CA THR A 6 2.95 22.10 -16.14
C THR A 6 2.51 21.24 -14.95
N SER A 7 1.72 21.81 -14.03
CA SER A 7 1.12 21.11 -12.88
C SER A 7 0.01 20.13 -13.27
N LEU A 8 -0.63 20.31 -14.43
CA LEU A 8 -1.73 19.43 -14.88
C LEU A 8 -1.25 18.04 -15.32
N TYR A 9 -0.08 17.94 -15.96
CA TYR A 9 0.45 16.68 -16.46
C TYR A 9 0.62 15.60 -15.37
N PRO A 10 1.31 15.87 -14.24
CA PRO A 10 1.48 14.85 -13.20
C PRO A 10 0.14 14.46 -12.56
N VAL A 11 -0.83 15.37 -12.46
CA VAL A 11 -2.16 15.08 -11.91
C VAL A 11 -2.95 14.15 -12.83
N ILE A 12 -3.06 14.49 -14.12
CA ILE A 12 -3.79 13.66 -15.10
C ILE A 12 -3.15 12.28 -15.19
N TYR A 13 -1.81 12.24 -15.21
CA TYR A 13 -1.09 10.97 -15.23
C TYR A 13 -1.36 10.14 -13.97
N LEU A 14 -1.30 10.75 -12.78
CA LEU A 14 -1.56 10.08 -11.52
C LEU A 14 -3.00 9.52 -11.46
N ILE A 15 -3.99 10.25 -11.99
CA ILE A 15 -5.37 9.77 -12.09
C ILE A 15 -5.44 8.53 -13.00
N GLY A 16 -4.81 8.56 -14.17
CA GLY A 16 -4.75 7.42 -15.08
C GLY A 16 -4.06 6.21 -14.46
N PHE A 17 -2.91 6.43 -13.79
CA PHE A 17 -2.22 5.41 -13.02
C PHE A 17 -3.12 4.82 -11.93
N ALA A 18 -3.76 5.67 -11.12
CA ALA A 18 -4.64 5.25 -10.03
C ALA A 18 -5.83 4.44 -10.55
N ALA A 19 -6.41 4.81 -11.69
CA ALA A 19 -7.48 4.07 -12.34
C ALA A 19 -7.03 2.67 -12.78
N LEU A 20 -5.90 2.58 -13.51
CA LEU A 20 -5.33 1.30 -13.96
C LEU A 20 -4.95 0.41 -12.77
N HIS A 21 -4.25 0.96 -11.78
CA HIS A 21 -3.85 0.25 -10.58
C HIS A 21 -5.07 -0.27 -9.80
N SER A 22 -6.11 0.55 -9.64
CA SER A 22 -7.35 0.15 -8.96
C SER A 22 -8.12 -0.91 -9.73
N PHE A 23 -8.16 -0.82 -11.06
CA PHE A 23 -8.77 -1.83 -11.92
C PHE A 23 -8.08 -3.18 -11.75
N LEU A 24 -6.75 -3.24 -11.88
CA LEU A 24 -6.00 -4.49 -11.70
C LEU A 24 -6.02 -5.00 -10.25
N ALA A 25 -6.12 -4.10 -9.26
CA ALA A 25 -6.26 -4.50 -7.85
C ALA A 25 -7.66 -5.05 -7.51
N SER A 26 -8.64 -4.92 -8.40
CA SER A 26 -10.02 -5.29 -8.16
C SER A 26 -10.25 -6.82 -8.17
N LEU A 27 -11.28 -7.28 -7.46
CA LEU A 27 -11.68 -8.69 -7.50
C LEU A 27 -12.16 -9.14 -8.89
N PRO A 28 -12.94 -8.34 -9.65
CA PRO A 28 -13.32 -8.69 -11.02
C PRO A 28 -12.12 -8.97 -11.93
N ALA A 29 -11.08 -8.12 -11.91
CA ALA A 29 -9.88 -8.34 -12.72
C ALA A 29 -9.17 -9.66 -12.35
N LYS A 30 -9.09 -9.97 -11.06
CA LYS A 30 -8.52 -11.23 -10.55
C LYS A 30 -9.34 -12.45 -10.96
N ARG A 31 -10.67 -12.36 -10.89
CA ARG A 31 -11.57 -13.42 -11.37
C ARG A 31 -11.42 -13.65 -12.86
N LEU A 32 -11.36 -12.58 -13.66
CA LEU A 32 -11.15 -12.66 -15.10
C LEU A 32 -9.81 -13.33 -15.43
N ALA A 33 -8.73 -12.91 -14.77
CA ALA A 33 -7.41 -13.52 -14.94
C ALA A 33 -7.43 -15.01 -14.59
N LYS A 34 -8.07 -15.39 -13.48
CA LYS A 34 -8.22 -16.80 -13.11
C LYS A 34 -9.09 -17.58 -14.11
N ALA A 35 -10.17 -16.99 -14.61
CA ALA A 35 -11.05 -17.63 -15.60
C ALA A 35 -10.31 -17.92 -16.92
N TYR A 36 -9.41 -17.03 -17.34
CA TYR A 36 -8.69 -17.18 -18.60
C TYR A 36 -7.42 -18.05 -18.48
N PHE A 37 -6.65 -17.91 -17.39
CA PHE A 37 -5.34 -18.56 -17.22
C PHE A 37 -5.36 -19.74 -16.24
N GLY A 38 -6.50 -20.04 -15.62
CA GLY A 38 -6.67 -21.10 -14.63
C GLY A 38 -5.96 -20.81 -13.29
N SER A 39 -5.78 -21.86 -12.46
CA SER A 39 -5.17 -21.75 -11.13
C SER A 39 -3.68 -21.42 -11.13
N LYS A 40 -2.97 -21.67 -12.25
CA LYS A 40 -1.53 -21.40 -12.38
C LYS A 40 -1.18 -19.92 -12.28
N VAL A 41 -2.14 -19.02 -12.52
CA VAL A 41 -1.92 -17.56 -12.47
C VAL A 41 -1.76 -17.04 -11.04
N ASP A 42 -2.12 -17.82 -10.02
CA ASP A 42 -2.19 -17.36 -8.62
C ASP A 42 -0.91 -16.74 -8.05
N PRO A 43 0.26 -17.40 -8.12
CA PRO A 43 1.52 -16.82 -7.66
C PRO A 43 2.08 -15.76 -8.60
N TRP A 44 1.70 -15.78 -9.88
CA TRP A 44 2.25 -14.87 -10.90
C TRP A 44 1.50 -13.55 -11.00
N TYR A 45 0.21 -13.53 -10.66
CA TYR A 45 -0.60 -12.32 -10.73
C TYR A 45 -0.06 -11.18 -9.86
N PRO A 46 0.39 -11.39 -8.60
CA PRO A 46 0.97 -10.33 -7.78
C PRO A 46 2.28 -9.79 -8.37
N VAL A 47 3.09 -10.66 -9.00
CA VAL A 47 4.33 -10.27 -9.69
C VAL A 47 4.01 -9.40 -10.90
N PHE A 48 3.08 -9.86 -11.75
CA PHE A 48 2.58 -9.08 -12.90
C PHE A 48 2.01 -7.73 -12.47
N PHE A 49 1.13 -7.73 -11.47
CA PHE A 49 0.52 -6.52 -10.92
C PHE A 49 1.58 -5.53 -10.43
N SER A 50 2.56 -6.00 -9.66
CA SER A 50 3.64 -5.16 -9.13
C SER A 50 4.56 -4.64 -10.23
N ALA A 51 4.88 -5.47 -11.23
CA ALA A 51 5.67 -5.05 -12.38
C ALA A 51 4.97 -3.97 -13.21
N VAL A 52 3.66 -4.16 -13.50
CA VAL A 52 2.86 -3.15 -14.20
C VAL A 52 2.79 -1.86 -13.40
N ALA A 53 2.54 -1.92 -12.08
CA ALA A 53 2.52 -0.74 -11.22
C ALA A 53 3.88 -0.03 -11.21
N ALA A 54 4.99 -0.77 -11.09
CA ALA A 54 6.33 -0.20 -11.10
C ALA A 54 6.66 0.46 -12.46
N ILE A 55 6.36 -0.20 -13.58
CA ILE A 55 6.61 0.35 -14.92
C ILE A 55 5.76 1.60 -15.17
N THR A 56 4.48 1.56 -14.78
CA THR A 56 3.54 2.65 -15.04
C THR A 56 3.66 3.82 -14.07
N ILE A 57 4.39 3.71 -12.96
CA ILE A 57 4.70 4.88 -12.13
C ILE A 57 5.96 5.63 -12.60
N LEU A 58 6.87 4.98 -13.36
CA LEU A 58 8.12 5.60 -13.81
C LEU A 58 7.91 6.87 -14.64
N PRO A 59 6.96 6.95 -15.60
CA PRO A 59 6.75 8.19 -16.35
C PRO A 59 6.29 9.34 -15.46
N LEU A 60 5.57 9.08 -14.35
CA LEU A 60 5.25 10.13 -13.37
C LEU A 60 6.53 10.69 -12.73
N ALA A 61 7.47 9.82 -12.36
CA ALA A 61 8.76 10.25 -11.82
C ALA A 61 9.55 11.07 -12.85
N VAL A 62 9.52 10.67 -14.12
CA VAL A 62 10.14 11.42 -15.23
C VAL A 62 9.49 12.80 -15.39
N ILE A 63 8.16 12.89 -15.38
CA ILE A 63 7.43 14.17 -15.45
C ILE A 63 7.84 15.07 -14.28
N LEU A 64 7.88 14.54 -13.05
CA LEU A 64 8.25 15.31 -11.86
C LEU A 64 9.72 15.72 -11.86
N PHE A 65 10.60 14.96 -12.50
CA PHE A 65 12.01 15.31 -12.64
C PHE A 65 12.23 16.46 -13.64
N PHE A 66 11.57 16.42 -14.80
CA PHE A 66 11.71 17.46 -15.83
C PHE A 66 10.86 18.71 -15.54
N PHE A 67 9.75 18.54 -14.83
CA PHE A 67 8.82 19.61 -14.47
C PHE A 67 8.56 19.61 -12.96
N PRO A 68 9.57 19.91 -12.13
CA PRO A 68 9.42 19.87 -10.68
C PRO A 68 8.47 20.96 -10.13
N GLY A 69 8.30 22.07 -10.86
CA GLY A 69 7.67 23.28 -10.31
C GLY A 69 8.63 24.06 -9.41
N GLN A 70 8.14 25.04 -8.66
CA GLN A 70 9.02 25.80 -7.76
C GLN A 70 9.46 24.95 -6.57
N LEU A 71 10.69 25.16 -6.13
CA LEU A 71 11.22 24.55 -4.92
C LEU A 71 10.62 25.24 -3.69
N ILE A 72 9.96 24.47 -2.83
CA ILE A 72 9.37 24.94 -1.57
C ILE A 72 10.42 24.88 -0.46
N TYR A 73 11.11 23.73 -0.32
CA TYR A 73 12.17 23.57 0.68
C TYR A 73 13.19 22.49 0.29
N ILE A 74 14.36 22.59 0.90
CA ILE A 74 15.36 21.51 1.03
C ILE A 74 15.79 21.50 2.49
N LEU A 75 15.83 20.32 3.11
CA LEU A 75 16.29 20.18 4.48
C LEU A 75 17.81 20.45 4.56
N PRO A 76 18.28 21.28 5.52
CA PRO A 76 19.71 21.46 5.74
C PRO A 76 20.32 20.22 6.42
N SER A 77 21.65 20.11 6.36
CA SER A 77 22.38 19.15 7.18
C SER A 77 22.19 19.46 8.68
N PRO A 78 22.02 18.44 9.56
CA PRO A 78 22.05 17.00 9.31
C PRO A 78 20.69 16.38 8.93
N TRP A 79 19.61 17.16 8.90
CA TRP A 79 18.23 16.68 8.77
C TRP A 79 17.95 15.95 7.45
N ILE A 80 18.60 16.37 6.35
CA ILE A 80 18.52 15.67 5.06
C ILE A 80 18.95 14.20 5.16
N TRP A 81 20.03 13.92 5.89
CA TRP A 81 20.55 12.57 6.07
C TRP A 81 19.66 11.74 6.99
N LEU A 82 19.12 12.37 8.05
CA LEU A 82 18.17 11.72 8.94
C LEU A 82 16.88 11.34 8.19
N ALA A 83 16.41 12.20 7.28
CA ALA A 83 15.24 11.92 6.44
C ALA A 83 15.49 10.73 5.50
N PHE A 84 16.62 10.69 4.79
CA PHE A 84 16.99 9.54 3.96
C PHE A 84 17.15 8.25 4.78
N ALA A 85 17.82 8.31 5.93
CA ALA A 85 17.97 7.15 6.82
C ALA A 85 16.59 6.65 7.30
N ALA A 86 15.68 7.55 7.65
CA ALA A 86 14.33 7.20 8.03
C ALA A 86 13.55 6.55 6.88
N GLN A 87 13.67 7.04 5.63
CA GLN A 87 13.07 6.39 4.46
C GLN A 87 13.59 4.96 4.27
N ILE A 88 14.89 4.71 4.45
CA ILE A 88 15.47 3.36 4.37
C ILE A 88 14.87 2.46 5.45
N VAL A 89 14.82 2.91 6.71
CA VAL A 89 14.23 2.14 7.81
C VAL A 89 12.76 1.82 7.55
N VAL A 90 11.98 2.79 7.06
CA VAL A 90 10.57 2.59 6.70
C VAL A 90 10.44 1.60 5.54
N GLY A 91 11.32 1.67 4.53
CA GLY A 91 11.37 0.72 3.42
C GLY A 91 11.63 -0.71 3.88
N LEU A 92 12.60 -0.90 4.79
CA LEU A 92 12.89 -2.20 5.39
C LEU A 92 11.72 -2.72 6.24
N ALA A 93 11.04 -1.84 6.99
CA ALA A 93 9.85 -2.20 7.74
C ALA A 93 8.69 -2.63 6.82
N SER A 94 8.53 -1.98 5.66
CA SER A 94 7.57 -2.37 4.62
C SER A 94 7.89 -3.75 4.03
N LEU A 95 9.17 -4.03 3.76
CA LEU A 95 9.61 -5.36 3.33
C LEU A 95 9.30 -6.43 4.39
N ARG A 96 9.57 -6.13 5.67
CA ARG A 96 9.23 -7.03 6.77
C ARG A 96 7.72 -7.29 6.84
N ALA A 97 6.89 -6.26 6.65
CA ALA A 97 5.44 -6.41 6.61
C ALA A 97 4.98 -7.34 5.49
N PHE A 98 5.59 -7.24 4.31
CA PHE A 98 5.33 -8.17 3.21
C PHE A 98 5.70 -9.61 3.59
N LEU A 99 6.88 -9.82 4.17
CA LEU A 99 7.37 -11.15 4.57
C LEU A 99 6.52 -11.80 5.69
N ASP A 100 5.89 -11.02 6.56
CA ASP A 100 5.01 -11.53 7.61
C ASP A 100 3.66 -12.05 7.10
N ALA A 101 3.21 -11.58 5.92
CA ALA A 101 1.92 -11.99 5.36
C ALA A 101 1.89 -12.07 3.82
N PRO A 102 2.81 -12.80 3.17
CA PRO A 102 2.87 -12.87 1.70
C PRO A 102 1.61 -13.51 1.10
N HIS A 103 1.01 -14.46 1.83
CA HIS A 103 -0.23 -15.13 1.46
C HIS A 103 -1.40 -14.18 1.20
N ARG A 104 -1.43 -12.97 1.81
CA ARG A 104 -2.48 -11.97 1.59
C ARG A 104 -2.48 -11.41 0.17
N PHE A 105 -1.37 -11.54 -0.56
CA PHE A 105 -1.23 -11.03 -1.92
C PHE A 105 -1.67 -12.03 -2.99
N LEU A 106 -1.77 -13.32 -2.65
CA LEU A 106 -2.25 -14.36 -3.58
C LEU A 106 -3.72 -14.12 -3.96
N ILE A 107 -4.06 -14.32 -5.23
CA ILE A 107 -5.43 -14.06 -5.69
C ILE A 107 -6.42 -15.04 -5.07
N ARG A 108 -6.05 -16.30 -4.84
CA ARG A 108 -6.92 -17.32 -4.21
C ARG A 108 -7.34 -16.88 -2.80
N ALA A 109 -6.40 -16.33 -2.03
CA ALA A 109 -6.68 -15.83 -0.68
C ALA A 109 -7.61 -14.61 -0.73
N GLN A 110 -7.44 -13.74 -1.73
CA GLN A 110 -8.28 -12.55 -1.92
C GLN A 110 -9.65 -12.84 -2.54
N LEU A 111 -9.77 -13.92 -3.30
CA LEU A 111 -11.02 -14.42 -3.86
C LEU A 111 -11.81 -15.28 -2.87
N GLY A 112 -11.21 -15.65 -1.74
CA GLY A 112 -11.83 -16.54 -0.75
C GLY A 112 -11.82 -18.02 -1.18
N GLU A 113 -10.87 -18.43 -2.03
CA GLU A 113 -10.76 -19.78 -2.58
C GLU A 113 -9.61 -20.57 -1.92
N GLY A 114 -9.82 -21.88 -1.70
CA GLY A 114 -8.93 -22.74 -0.89
C GLY A 114 -9.44 -23.00 0.53
N HIS A 115 -10.75 -22.84 0.75
CA HIS A 115 -11.37 -22.79 2.07
C HIS A 115 -12.29 -24.01 2.24
N SER A 116 -11.80 -25.08 2.88
CA SER A 116 -12.69 -26.06 3.49
C SER A 116 -13.43 -25.38 4.64
N SER A 117 -14.76 -25.50 4.63
CA SER A 117 -15.67 -24.99 5.64
C SER A 117 -15.30 -25.53 7.04
N GLY A 118 -14.66 -24.71 7.88
CA GLY A 118 -14.40 -25.06 9.28
C GLY A 118 -13.30 -24.29 10.03
N GLU A 119 -12.28 -23.75 9.36
CA GLU A 119 -11.08 -23.19 10.03
C GLU A 119 -10.83 -21.70 9.74
N PHE A 120 -11.86 -20.86 9.86
CA PHE A 120 -11.69 -19.41 9.73
C PHE A 120 -10.93 -18.83 10.92
N ALA A 121 -9.63 -18.67 10.76
CA ALA A 121 -8.84 -17.81 11.62
C ALA A 121 -8.13 -16.78 10.74
N LEU A 122 -8.39 -15.50 11.00
CA LEU A 122 -7.83 -14.30 10.37
C LEU A 122 -6.29 -14.30 10.24
N GLY A 123 -5.61 -15.20 10.96
CA GLY A 123 -4.21 -15.52 10.69
C GLY A 123 -3.25 -14.35 10.88
N ILE A 124 -3.61 -13.39 11.76
CA ILE A 124 -2.76 -12.25 12.08
C ILE A 124 -1.48 -12.76 12.76
N ARG A 125 -0.33 -12.34 12.24
CA ARG A 125 1.01 -12.66 12.74
C ARG A 125 1.98 -11.53 12.42
N GLY A 126 3.15 -11.56 13.05
CA GLY A 126 4.22 -10.58 12.81
C GLY A 126 3.78 -9.13 13.07
N ILE A 127 4.21 -8.20 12.23
CA ILE A 127 3.94 -6.76 12.37
C ILE A 127 2.44 -6.44 12.47
N TYR A 128 1.59 -7.28 11.87
CA TYR A 128 0.15 -7.07 11.88
C TYR A 128 -0.48 -7.18 13.28
N CYS A 129 0.25 -7.72 14.26
CA CYS A 129 -0.23 -7.78 15.64
C CYS A 129 -0.22 -6.43 16.36
N TRP A 130 0.42 -5.41 15.77
CA TRP A 130 0.50 -4.05 16.32
C TRP A 130 -0.05 -2.97 15.38
N ILE A 131 -0.16 -3.25 14.09
CA ILE A 131 -0.70 -2.33 13.09
C ILE A 131 -1.45 -3.10 12.01
N ARG A 132 -2.66 -2.70 11.67
CA ARG A 132 -3.47 -3.46 10.67
C ARG A 132 -3.13 -3.12 9.23
N ASP A 133 -2.64 -1.91 8.96
CA ASP A 133 -2.20 -1.49 7.63
C ASP A 133 -0.79 -0.85 7.66
N PRO A 134 0.26 -1.68 7.76
CA PRO A 134 1.63 -1.20 7.71
C PRO A 134 2.00 -0.54 6.37
N PHE A 135 1.35 -0.93 5.27
CA PHE A 135 1.64 -0.36 3.94
C PHE A 135 1.10 1.06 3.78
N LEU A 136 -0.06 1.37 4.38
CA LEU A 136 -0.55 2.75 4.48
C LEU A 136 0.45 3.63 5.24
N LEU A 137 0.92 3.17 6.40
CA LEU A 137 1.90 3.93 7.19
C LEU A 137 3.21 4.11 6.43
N SER A 138 3.77 3.03 5.89
CA SER A 138 5.05 3.10 5.18
C SER A 138 4.96 3.95 3.92
N GLY A 139 3.88 3.82 3.14
CA GLY A 139 3.66 4.64 1.95
C GLY A 139 3.54 6.12 2.29
N PHE A 140 2.79 6.46 3.34
CA PHE A 140 2.69 7.82 3.86
C PHE A 140 4.04 8.36 4.33
N LEU A 141 4.76 7.63 5.17
CA LEU A 141 6.06 8.07 5.68
C LEU A 141 7.10 8.20 4.57
N LEU A 142 7.14 7.27 3.60
CA LEU A 142 8.12 7.32 2.51
C LEU A 142 7.99 8.61 1.69
N ILE A 143 6.77 9.04 1.35
CA ILE A 143 6.58 10.28 0.59
C ILE A 143 6.78 11.53 1.47
N TRP A 144 6.31 11.52 2.72
CA TRP A 144 6.39 12.72 3.57
C TRP A 144 7.76 12.92 4.24
N LEU A 145 8.64 11.92 4.21
CA LEU A 145 10.05 12.03 4.60
C LEU A 145 10.96 12.46 3.43
N THR A 146 10.43 12.80 2.26
CA THR A 146 11.25 13.33 1.17
C THR A 146 11.95 14.62 1.62
N PRO A 147 13.29 14.72 1.54
CA PRO A 147 14.05 15.82 2.16
C PRO A 147 14.03 17.12 1.35
N PHE A 148 13.35 17.13 0.22
CA PHE A 148 13.12 18.31 -0.60
C PHE A 148 11.67 18.26 -1.09
N MET A 149 11.09 19.43 -1.32
CA MET A 149 9.72 19.53 -1.80
C MET A 149 9.61 20.59 -2.86
N THR A 150 8.90 20.23 -3.93
CA THR A 150 8.53 21.14 -4.99
C THR A 150 7.00 21.18 -5.08
N GLU A 151 6.45 22.16 -5.78
CA GLU A 151 5.00 22.33 -5.93
C GLU A 151 4.32 21.09 -6.54
N ASN A 152 4.87 20.55 -7.63
CA ASN A 152 4.28 19.40 -8.30
C ASN A 152 4.42 18.12 -7.47
N LEU A 153 5.52 17.97 -6.71
CA LEU A 153 5.67 16.88 -5.74
C LEU A 153 4.63 16.97 -4.63
N LEU A 154 4.43 18.15 -4.05
CA LEU A 154 3.45 18.36 -2.99
C LEU A 154 2.04 18.00 -3.46
N LEU A 155 1.65 18.45 -4.66
CA LEU A 155 0.36 18.14 -5.25
C LEU A 155 0.18 16.62 -5.45
N VAL A 156 1.18 15.95 -6.03
CA VAL A 156 1.17 14.49 -6.19
C VAL A 156 1.11 13.77 -4.85
N TYR A 157 1.82 14.24 -3.82
CA TYR A 157 1.83 13.60 -2.50
C TYR A 157 0.51 13.75 -1.75
N LEU A 158 -0.17 14.89 -1.88
CA LEU A 158 -1.52 15.09 -1.33
C LEU A 158 -2.52 14.11 -1.98
N LEU A 159 -2.52 14.02 -3.32
CA LEU A 159 -3.39 13.09 -4.05
C LEU A 159 -3.04 11.63 -3.76
N THR A 160 -1.75 11.29 -3.70
CA THR A 160 -1.27 9.96 -3.36
C THR A 160 -1.67 9.58 -1.93
N THR A 161 -1.58 10.50 -0.98
CA THR A 161 -2.04 10.29 0.39
C THR A 161 -3.53 9.93 0.40
N ALA A 162 -4.38 10.72 -0.27
CA ALA A 162 -5.80 10.41 -0.38
C ALA A 162 -6.05 9.03 -1.01
N TYR A 163 -5.31 8.71 -2.08
CA TYR A 163 -5.38 7.41 -2.76
C TYR A 163 -5.01 6.24 -1.84
N LEU A 164 -3.91 6.34 -1.08
CA LEU A 164 -3.47 5.33 -0.12
C LEU A 164 -4.53 5.09 0.97
N PHE A 165 -5.11 6.15 1.51
CA PHE A 165 -6.17 6.04 2.52
C PHE A 165 -7.43 5.37 1.95
N MET A 166 -7.87 5.75 0.75
CA MET A 166 -9.00 5.12 0.07
C MET A 166 -8.73 3.63 -0.20
N GLY A 167 -7.53 3.30 -0.70
CA GLY A 167 -7.09 1.93 -0.93
C GLY A 167 -7.11 1.09 0.36
N SER A 168 -6.63 1.66 1.47
CA SER A 168 -6.68 1.05 2.80
C SER A 168 -8.12 0.77 3.27
N VAL A 169 -9.03 1.75 3.14
CA VAL A 169 -10.46 1.55 3.49
C VAL A 169 -11.05 0.43 2.64
N HIS A 170 -10.82 0.47 1.32
CA HIS A 170 -11.34 -0.52 0.40
C HIS A 170 -10.81 -1.92 0.73
N TRP A 171 -9.52 -2.06 1.00
CA TRP A 171 -8.89 -3.31 1.40
C TRP A 171 -9.53 -3.89 2.67
N GLU A 172 -9.67 -3.08 3.72
CA GLU A 172 -10.30 -3.54 4.97
C GLU A 172 -11.77 -3.92 4.79
N SER A 173 -12.52 -3.21 3.94
CA SER A 173 -13.91 -3.57 3.66
C SER A 173 -14.05 -4.99 3.10
N ARG A 174 -13.05 -5.47 2.35
CA ARG A 174 -13.00 -6.85 1.85
C ARG A 174 -12.67 -7.85 2.96
N LEU A 175 -11.76 -7.50 3.86
CA LEU A 175 -11.43 -8.34 5.01
C LEU A 175 -12.62 -8.48 5.98
N ILE A 176 -13.41 -7.41 6.18
CA ILE A 176 -14.67 -7.49 6.94
C ILE A 176 -15.64 -8.46 6.26
N LYS A 177 -15.81 -8.37 4.93
CA LYS A 177 -16.69 -9.29 4.19
C LYS A 177 -16.22 -10.75 4.26
N GLN A 178 -14.91 -10.98 4.32
CA GLN A 178 -14.32 -12.32 4.34
C GLN A 178 -14.29 -12.95 5.74
N PHE A 179 -13.93 -12.18 6.77
CA PHE A 179 -13.67 -12.70 8.12
C PHE A 179 -14.71 -12.24 9.17
N GLY A 180 -15.65 -11.39 8.78
CA GLY A 180 -16.79 -10.99 9.61
C GLY A 180 -16.38 -10.42 10.98
N GLN A 181 -17.01 -10.94 12.02
CA GLN A 181 -16.84 -10.45 13.39
C GLN A 181 -15.41 -10.61 13.93
N GLU A 182 -14.65 -11.61 13.46
CA GLU A 182 -13.26 -11.81 13.86
C GLU A 182 -12.40 -10.60 13.48
N TYR A 183 -12.55 -10.10 12.24
CA TYR A 183 -11.84 -8.91 11.79
C TYR A 183 -12.32 -7.65 12.51
N ILE A 184 -13.62 -7.51 12.74
CA ILE A 184 -14.18 -6.37 13.49
C ILE A 184 -13.59 -6.31 14.91
N ASN A 185 -13.44 -7.46 15.59
CA ASN A 185 -12.81 -7.52 16.90
C ASN A 185 -11.33 -7.13 16.85
N TYR A 186 -10.60 -7.57 15.81
CA TYR A 186 -9.23 -7.15 15.56
C TYR A 186 -9.12 -5.62 15.35
N GLN A 187 -10.04 -5.01 14.58
CA GLN A 187 -10.06 -3.56 14.34
C GLN A 187 -10.29 -2.72 15.61
N LYS A 188 -11.01 -3.27 16.61
CA LYS A 188 -11.22 -2.59 17.91
C LYS A 188 -9.94 -2.52 18.74
N GLU A 189 -9.03 -3.47 18.56
CA GLU A 189 -7.80 -3.56 19.36
C GLU A 189 -6.57 -3.00 18.65
N VAL A 190 -6.51 -3.11 17.32
CA VAL A 190 -5.34 -2.73 16.52
C VAL A 190 -5.69 -1.56 15.62
N ARG A 191 -4.89 -0.49 15.72
CA ARG A 191 -5.08 0.75 14.95
C ARG A 191 -4.62 0.58 13.51
N ARG A 192 -5.22 1.37 12.60
CA ARG A 192 -4.93 1.37 11.15
C ARG A 192 -3.47 1.61 10.81
N MET A 193 -3.05 2.83 11.12
CA MET A 193 -1.83 3.41 10.61
C MET A 193 -0.81 3.65 11.72
N ILE A 194 -1.23 3.81 12.98
CA ILE A 194 -0.32 4.10 14.10
C ILE A 194 -0.13 2.82 14.93
N PRO A 195 1.09 2.26 15.03
CA PRO A 195 1.32 1.02 15.77
C PRO A 195 0.94 1.12 17.25
N THR A 196 0.33 0.07 17.81
CA THR A 196 0.02 -0.05 19.24
C THR A 196 1.23 -0.58 20.01
N LEU A 197 2.19 0.30 20.32
CA LEU A 197 3.46 -0.07 20.96
C LEU A 197 3.32 -0.81 22.30
N LYS A 198 2.25 -0.54 23.06
CA LYS A 198 2.05 -1.12 24.41
C LYS A 198 1.20 -2.39 24.43
N LYS A 199 0.51 -2.71 23.34
CA LYS A 199 -0.48 -3.80 23.32
C LYS A 199 -0.38 -4.57 22.01
N ARG A 200 0.16 -5.78 22.10
CA ARG A 200 0.08 -6.81 21.05
C ARG A 200 -1.34 -7.38 21.05
N TRP A 201 -1.92 -7.59 19.87
CA TRP A 201 -3.23 -8.24 19.76
C TRP A 201 -3.21 -9.65 20.36
N LYS A 202 -4.19 -9.98 21.21
CA LYS A 202 -4.24 -11.26 21.93
C LYS A 202 -4.41 -12.48 21.00
N GLY A 203 -5.10 -12.31 19.88
CA GLY A 203 -5.28 -13.37 18.87
C GLY A 203 -4.09 -13.58 17.94
N CYS A 204 -2.96 -12.90 18.18
CA CYS A 204 -1.78 -12.98 17.34
C CYS A 204 -1.16 -14.38 17.36
N LYS A 205 -1.06 -15.03 16.20
CA LYS A 205 -0.41 -16.34 16.06
C LYS A 205 1.11 -16.22 16.13
N SER A 206 1.80 -17.28 16.56
CA SER A 206 3.27 -17.38 16.47
C SER A 206 3.71 -17.43 15.01
N LEU A 207 4.94 -16.99 14.74
CA LEU A 207 5.53 -17.11 13.40
C LEU A 207 5.95 -18.56 13.08
N ASP A 208 6.08 -19.41 14.10
CA ASP A 208 6.63 -20.77 14.02
C ASP A 208 5.61 -21.86 13.62
N ARG A 209 4.64 -21.54 12.75
CA ARG A 209 3.75 -22.54 12.11
C ARG A 209 3.61 -22.31 10.62
#